data_AF-A0A7U6KFA2-F1
#
_entry.id   AF-A0A7U6KFA2-F1
#
_cell.length_a   1.000
_cell.length_b   1.000
_cell.length_c   1.000
_cell.angle_alpha   90.00
_cell.angle_beta   90.00
_cell.angle_gamma   90.00
#
_symmetry.space_group_name_H-M   'P 1'
#
loop_
_entity.id
_entity.type
_entity.pdbx_description
1 polymer ?
#
loop_
_entity_poly.entity_id
_entity_poly.type
_entity_poly.pdbx_seq_one_letter_code
_entity_poly.pdbx_strand_id
1 'polypeptide(L)'
;MTEYELSNDILKNVEEQIIANNPTCTRLAFNRIMEIGYEQLDTLEMIGTVFVNELNETIVKGRQFDEGVYTLKLEELVRNCMDLETEPVKLDPIDENKNAGYEALMKDDKDEMAKRWFAGFELIKELVKKEFPNEVPEFSKLDEKTEFKYGIMNWLEDIERELGNAGKYQERVQFCKEVLSLFTWADGTKNSFMIGVGEAYAKMKETALCEEWFEKWLEDESDNPYAIDAYLCCLLEGKEYEKATQIANTYLKEDMECDLDSEALFLRAASLFEEAKDHKKAELFKKKAEQFHAKCLDYAKKYERDVLHFDSGKGKAKKVYPNEPCPCGSGKKYKNCCGKN
;
A
#
# COMPACT_ATOMS: atom_id res chain seq x y z
N MET A 1 -3.79 -17.13 -1.21
CA MET A 1 -3.10 -16.40 -2.29
C MET A 1 -3.74 -16.78 -3.60
N THR A 2 -4.71 -15.99 -4.00
CA THR A 2 -5.24 -15.99 -5.36
C THR A 2 -4.18 -15.42 -6.30
N GLU A 3 -4.31 -15.69 -7.60
CA GLU A 3 -3.43 -15.12 -8.64
C GLU A 3 -3.44 -13.57 -8.60
N TYR A 4 -4.55 -13.00 -8.14
CA TYR A 4 -4.78 -11.57 -7.92
C TYR A 4 -4.00 -10.99 -6.72
N GLU A 5 -4.03 -11.68 -5.56
CA GLU A 5 -3.26 -11.27 -4.37
C GLU A 5 -1.75 -11.24 -4.66
N LEU A 6 -1.27 -12.23 -5.42
CA LEU A 6 0.13 -12.30 -5.82
C LEU A 6 0.53 -11.14 -6.76
N SER A 7 -0.35 -10.76 -7.69
CA SER A 7 -0.11 -9.65 -8.62
C SER A 7 0.03 -8.31 -7.90
N ASN A 8 -0.83 -8.04 -6.91
CA ASN A 8 -0.79 -6.81 -6.13
C ASN A 8 0.46 -6.70 -5.24
N ASP A 9 0.89 -7.82 -4.64
CA ASP A 9 2.12 -7.85 -3.84
C ASP A 9 3.37 -7.58 -4.68
N ILE A 10 3.39 -8.05 -5.94
CA ILE A 10 4.49 -7.79 -6.88
C ILE A 10 4.55 -6.31 -7.26
N LEU A 11 3.40 -5.71 -7.60
CA LEU A 11 3.32 -4.29 -7.97
C LEU A 11 3.81 -3.40 -6.83
N LYS A 12 3.31 -3.65 -5.62
CA LYS A 12 3.74 -2.96 -4.41
C LYS A 12 5.25 -3.05 -4.19
N ASN A 13 5.84 -4.23 -4.38
CA ASN A 13 7.28 -4.43 -4.20
C ASN A 13 8.09 -3.61 -5.22
N VAL A 14 7.64 -3.54 -6.47
CA VAL A 14 8.29 -2.74 -7.51
C VAL A 14 8.17 -1.25 -7.20
N GLU A 15 7.00 -0.79 -6.75
CA GLU A 15 6.80 0.61 -6.31
C GLU A 15 7.73 0.98 -5.14
N GLU A 16 7.85 0.10 -4.14
CA GLU A 16 8.78 0.28 -3.02
C GLU A 16 10.24 0.37 -3.49
N GLN A 17 10.66 -0.47 -4.44
CA GLN A 17 12.01 -0.39 -5.04
C GLN A 17 12.24 0.94 -5.76
N ILE A 18 11.23 1.47 -6.45
CA ILE A 18 11.30 2.75 -7.16
C ILE A 18 11.41 3.91 -6.15
N ILE A 19 10.54 3.93 -5.13
CA ILE A 19 10.50 4.96 -4.09
C ILE A 19 11.82 4.96 -3.30
N ALA A 20 12.28 3.79 -2.88
CA ALA A 20 13.54 3.63 -2.15
C ALA A 20 14.78 3.84 -3.04
N ASN A 21 14.60 3.89 -4.37
CA ASN A 21 15.67 3.86 -5.37
C ASN A 21 16.68 2.71 -5.13
N ASN A 22 16.15 1.56 -4.72
CA ASN A 22 16.95 0.42 -4.32
C ASN A 22 16.24 -0.89 -4.75
N PRO A 23 16.77 -1.61 -5.77
CA PRO A 23 17.98 -1.27 -6.52
C PRO A 23 17.75 -0.10 -7.49
N THR A 24 18.80 0.68 -7.76
CA THR A 24 18.69 1.90 -8.59
C THR A 24 18.29 1.58 -10.04
N CYS A 25 18.58 0.36 -10.51
CA CYS A 25 18.19 -0.08 -11.85
C CYS A 25 16.68 -0.15 -12.06
N THR A 26 15.88 -0.47 -11.03
CA THR A 26 14.41 -0.53 -11.13
C THR A 26 13.84 0.85 -11.45
N ARG A 27 14.27 1.89 -10.74
CA ARG A 27 13.84 3.27 -10.99
C ARG A 27 14.31 3.79 -12.35
N LEU A 28 15.54 3.47 -12.75
CA LEU A 28 16.06 3.87 -14.06
C LEU A 28 15.27 3.22 -15.21
N ALA A 29 14.91 1.94 -15.08
CA ALA A 29 14.10 1.24 -16.07
C ALA A 29 12.68 1.81 -16.13
N PHE A 30 12.06 2.03 -14.96
CA PHE A 30 10.75 2.67 -14.84
C PHE A 30 10.71 4.02 -15.54
N ASN A 31 11.61 4.93 -15.19
CA ASN A 31 11.65 6.27 -15.80
C ASN A 31 11.83 6.20 -17.32
N ARG A 32 12.71 5.31 -17.80
CA ARG A 32 12.95 5.16 -19.25
C ARG A 32 11.75 4.59 -20.00
N ILE A 33 10.99 3.67 -19.40
CA ILE A 33 9.77 3.11 -20.01
C ILE A 33 8.64 4.15 -19.99
N MET A 34 8.52 4.92 -18.91
CA MET A 34 7.59 6.06 -18.82
C MET A 34 7.93 7.15 -19.87
N GLU A 35 9.21 7.45 -20.09
CA GLU A 35 9.67 8.40 -21.13
C GLU A 35 9.35 7.93 -22.55
N ILE A 36 9.24 6.62 -22.79
CA ILE A 36 8.79 6.04 -24.07
C ILE A 36 7.27 6.23 -24.25
N GLY A 37 6.52 6.39 -23.17
CA GLY A 37 5.08 6.72 -23.18
C GLY A 37 4.16 5.58 -22.74
N TYR A 38 4.67 4.57 -22.05
CA TYR A 38 3.85 3.50 -21.45
C TYR A 38 3.11 3.98 -20.19
N GLU A 39 1.95 3.39 -19.89
CA GLU A 39 1.20 3.72 -18.67
C GLU A 39 1.93 3.22 -17.41
N GLN A 40 1.68 3.87 -16.27
CA GLN A 40 2.34 3.54 -15.01
C GLN A 40 2.07 2.10 -14.60
N LEU A 41 0.80 1.66 -14.66
CA LEU A 41 0.42 0.30 -14.26
C LEU A 41 1.08 -0.74 -15.17
N ASP A 42 1.03 -0.55 -16.48
CA ASP A 42 1.71 -1.41 -17.46
C ASP A 42 3.23 -1.46 -17.20
N THR A 43 3.84 -0.32 -16.87
CA THR A 43 5.26 -0.24 -16.56
C THR A 43 5.61 -1.01 -15.29
N LEU A 44 4.78 -0.91 -14.25
CA LEU A 44 4.95 -1.66 -13.02
C LEU A 44 4.75 -3.17 -13.25
N GLU A 45 3.76 -3.57 -14.06
CA GLU A 45 3.53 -4.98 -14.42
C GLU A 45 4.68 -5.58 -15.24
N MET A 46 5.20 -4.81 -16.20
CA MET A 46 6.34 -5.22 -17.01
C MET A 46 7.61 -5.41 -16.17
N ILE A 47 7.90 -4.47 -15.28
CA ILE A 47 9.03 -4.56 -14.35
C ILE A 47 8.80 -5.68 -13.34
N GLY A 48 7.59 -5.81 -12.81
CA GLY A 48 7.17 -6.88 -11.91
C GLY A 48 7.36 -8.27 -12.54
N THR A 49 7.05 -8.42 -13.82
CA THR A 49 7.28 -9.65 -14.57
C THR A 49 8.78 -9.99 -14.65
N VAL A 50 9.63 -8.98 -14.91
CA VAL A 50 11.10 -9.17 -14.92
C VAL A 50 11.61 -9.57 -13.54
N PHE A 51 11.11 -8.91 -12.49
CA PHE A 51 11.46 -9.19 -11.10
C PHE A 51 11.09 -10.62 -10.69
N VAL A 52 9.86 -11.04 -10.94
CA VAL A 52 9.37 -12.40 -10.67
C VAL A 52 10.16 -13.44 -11.45
N ASN A 53 10.51 -13.18 -12.70
CA ASN A 53 11.32 -14.10 -13.49
C ASN A 53 12.73 -14.28 -12.93
N GLU A 54 13.36 -13.21 -12.42
CA GLU A 54 14.66 -13.33 -11.75
C GLU A 54 14.53 -14.06 -10.40
N LEU A 55 13.50 -13.77 -9.61
CA LEU A 55 13.21 -14.51 -8.37
C LEU A 55 12.99 -16.01 -8.65
N ASN A 56 12.18 -16.36 -9.64
CA ASN A 56 11.96 -17.75 -10.02
C ASN A 56 13.25 -18.45 -10.47
N GLU A 57 14.09 -17.78 -11.24
CA GLU A 57 15.38 -18.35 -11.65
C GLU A 57 16.34 -18.56 -10.49
N THR A 58 16.36 -17.64 -9.51
CA THR A 58 17.20 -17.76 -8.33
C THR A 58 16.77 -18.95 -7.46
N ILE A 59 15.45 -19.13 -7.29
CA ILE A 59 14.85 -20.28 -6.61
C ILE A 59 15.15 -21.59 -7.34
N VAL A 60 14.90 -21.68 -8.65
CA VAL A 60 15.07 -22.90 -9.44
C VAL A 60 16.54 -23.31 -9.54
N LYS A 61 17.46 -22.36 -9.67
CA LYS A 61 18.91 -22.62 -9.81
C LYS A 61 19.65 -22.66 -8.47
N GLY A 62 18.97 -22.39 -7.35
CA GLY A 62 19.57 -22.35 -6.01
C GLY A 62 20.68 -21.29 -5.86
N ARG A 63 20.55 -20.16 -6.56
CA ARG A 63 21.51 -19.05 -6.52
C ARG A 63 20.94 -17.85 -5.78
N GLN A 64 21.80 -16.97 -5.25
CA GLN A 64 21.37 -15.69 -4.68
C GLN A 64 20.90 -14.75 -5.80
N PHE A 65 20.01 -13.82 -5.43
CA PHE A 65 19.57 -12.74 -6.32
C PHE A 65 20.76 -11.89 -6.73
N ASP A 66 20.88 -11.64 -8.04
CA ASP A 66 22.00 -10.93 -8.64
C ASP A 66 21.48 -9.64 -9.29
N GLU A 67 21.78 -8.50 -8.64
CA GLU A 67 21.36 -7.17 -9.12
C GLU A 67 21.93 -6.84 -10.51
N GLY A 68 23.11 -7.37 -10.86
CA GLY A 68 23.71 -7.18 -12.18
C GLY A 68 22.93 -7.91 -13.28
N VAL A 69 22.51 -9.16 -13.02
CA VAL A 69 21.64 -9.92 -13.93
C VAL A 69 20.26 -9.27 -14.05
N TYR A 70 19.69 -8.82 -12.93
CA TYR A 70 18.43 -8.10 -12.92
C TYR A 70 18.49 -6.80 -13.74
N THR A 71 19.58 -6.04 -13.58
CA THR A 71 19.83 -4.81 -14.36
C THR A 71 19.85 -5.09 -15.87
N LEU A 72 20.55 -6.15 -16.32
CA LEU A 72 20.60 -6.52 -17.73
C LEU A 72 19.21 -6.88 -18.30
N LYS A 73 18.39 -7.59 -17.53
CA LYS A 73 17.02 -7.95 -17.93
C LYS A 73 16.11 -6.73 -18.01
N LEU A 74 16.27 -5.77 -17.10
CA LEU A 74 15.55 -4.49 -17.17
C LEU A 74 16.01 -3.64 -18.36
N GLU A 75 17.30 -3.63 -18.70
CA GLU A 75 17.80 -2.96 -19.90
C GLU A 75 17.27 -3.60 -21.20
N GLU A 76 17.11 -4.93 -21.22
CA GLU A 76 16.48 -5.66 -22.31
C GLU A 76 14.99 -5.30 -22.43
N LEU A 77 14.27 -5.23 -21.32
CA LEU A 77 12.87 -4.76 -21.28
C LEU A 77 12.75 -3.35 -21.88
N VAL A 78 13.56 -2.40 -21.41
CA VAL A 78 13.55 -1.02 -21.91
C VAL A 78 13.84 -0.99 -23.42
N ARG A 79 14.76 -1.83 -23.91
CA ARG A 79 15.05 -1.94 -25.35
C ARG A 79 13.87 -2.46 -26.15
N ASN A 80 13.19 -3.49 -25.64
CA ASN A 80 12.00 -4.03 -26.28
C ASN A 80 10.85 -3.01 -26.30
N CYS A 81 10.73 -2.17 -25.27
CA CYS A 81 9.80 -1.05 -25.25
C CYS A 81 10.16 0.04 -26.29
N MET A 82 11.45 0.30 -26.52
CA MET A 82 11.91 1.26 -27.55
C MET A 82 11.71 0.74 -28.99
N ASP A 83 11.83 -0.59 -29.19
CA ASP A 83 11.72 -1.23 -30.51
C ASP A 83 10.25 -1.44 -30.95
N LEU A 84 9.30 -1.26 -30.03
CA LEU A 84 7.87 -1.14 -30.34
C LEU A 84 7.58 0.32 -30.69
N GLU A 85 7.13 0.61 -31.91
CA GLU A 85 6.51 1.89 -32.25
C GLU A 85 5.23 2.04 -31.40
N THR A 86 5.38 2.50 -30.17
CA THR A 86 4.28 2.95 -29.33
C THR A 86 4.02 4.39 -29.69
N GLU A 87 2.84 4.66 -30.28
CA GLU A 87 2.36 6.02 -30.30
C GLU A 87 2.32 6.51 -28.84
N PRO A 88 2.81 7.72 -28.53
CA PRO A 88 2.80 8.23 -27.16
C PRO A 88 1.38 8.12 -26.62
N VAL A 89 1.20 7.35 -25.55
CA VAL A 89 -0.13 7.18 -24.94
C VAL A 89 -0.55 8.54 -24.44
N LYS A 90 -1.62 9.05 -25.04
CA LYS A 90 -2.22 10.29 -24.58
C LYS A 90 -2.90 10.00 -23.25
N LEU A 91 -2.21 10.35 -22.16
CA LEU A 91 -2.76 10.29 -20.82
C LEU A 91 -4.08 11.06 -20.76
N ASP A 92 -5.03 10.52 -20.02
CA ASP A 92 -6.22 11.30 -19.71
C ASP A 92 -5.89 12.36 -18.63
N PRO A 93 -6.72 13.41 -18.48
CA PRO A 93 -6.42 14.50 -17.57
C PRO A 93 -6.26 14.10 -16.09
N ILE A 94 -6.83 12.98 -15.65
CA ILE A 94 -6.65 12.49 -14.27
C ILE A 94 -5.23 11.97 -14.12
N ASP A 95 -4.79 11.08 -15.02
CA ASP A 95 -3.42 10.53 -15.02
C ASP A 95 -2.37 11.62 -15.23
N GLU A 96 -2.63 12.58 -16.12
CA GLU A 96 -1.74 13.74 -16.32
C GLU A 96 -1.49 14.50 -15.01
N ASN A 97 -2.55 14.78 -14.24
CA ASN A 97 -2.44 15.52 -12.98
C ASN A 97 -1.83 14.68 -11.85
N LYS A 98 -2.21 13.41 -11.74
CA LYS A 98 -1.63 12.45 -10.80
C LYS A 98 -0.11 12.34 -11.00
N ASN A 99 0.32 12.06 -12.23
CA ASN A 99 1.73 11.88 -12.59
C ASN A 99 2.52 13.18 -12.40
N ALA A 100 2.00 14.31 -12.87
CA ALA A 100 2.65 15.60 -12.68
C ALA A 100 2.82 15.98 -11.20
N GLY A 101 1.88 15.58 -10.33
CA GLY A 101 2.01 15.80 -8.90
C GLY A 101 3.09 14.90 -8.26
N TYR A 102 3.22 13.64 -8.67
CA TYR A 102 4.35 12.79 -8.24
C TYR A 102 5.70 13.32 -8.75
N GLU A 103 5.76 13.83 -9.98
CA GLU A 103 6.96 14.50 -10.50
C GLU A 103 7.35 15.73 -9.68
N ALA A 104 6.36 16.53 -9.27
CA ALA A 104 6.59 17.69 -8.41
C ALA A 104 7.08 17.25 -7.02
N LEU A 105 6.48 16.20 -6.45
CA LEU A 105 6.93 15.60 -5.18
C LEU A 105 8.40 15.13 -5.25
N MET A 106 8.79 14.46 -6.33
CA MET A 106 10.19 14.04 -6.55
C MET A 106 11.17 15.21 -6.64
N LYS A 107 10.69 16.39 -7.06
CA LYS A 107 11.48 17.62 -7.14
C LYS A 107 11.41 18.45 -5.84
N ASP A 108 10.75 17.94 -4.79
CA ASP A 108 10.43 18.64 -3.54
C ASP A 108 9.63 19.94 -3.76
N ASP A 109 8.87 20.02 -4.87
CA ASP A 109 7.98 21.15 -5.18
C ASP A 109 6.57 20.89 -4.66
N LYS A 110 6.41 21.14 -3.35
CA LYS A 110 5.17 20.87 -2.61
C LYS A 110 3.98 21.73 -3.07
N ASP A 111 4.24 22.92 -3.61
CA ASP A 111 3.20 23.82 -4.09
C ASP A 111 2.66 23.36 -5.45
N GLU A 112 3.54 23.00 -6.39
CA GLU A 112 3.12 22.43 -7.67
C GLU A 112 2.47 21.04 -7.49
N MET A 113 2.98 20.21 -6.58
CA MET A 113 2.36 18.92 -6.21
C MET A 113 0.91 19.13 -5.77
N ALA A 114 0.67 19.98 -4.77
CA ALA A 114 -0.68 20.22 -4.26
C ALA A 114 -1.61 20.78 -5.35
N LYS A 115 -1.10 21.70 -6.17
CA LYS A 115 -1.85 22.27 -7.30
C LYS A 115 -2.26 21.20 -8.32
N ARG A 116 -1.36 20.31 -8.71
CA ARG A 116 -1.64 19.23 -9.67
C ARG A 116 -2.63 18.22 -9.10
N TRP A 117 -2.39 17.77 -7.88
CA TRP A 117 -3.28 16.79 -7.27
C TRP A 117 -4.68 17.33 -6.98
N PHE A 118 -4.83 18.61 -6.60
CA PHE A 118 -6.17 19.20 -6.50
C PHE A 118 -6.86 19.35 -7.85
N ALA A 119 -6.13 19.70 -8.92
CA ALA A 119 -6.71 19.71 -10.26
C ALA A 119 -7.20 18.31 -10.67
N GLY A 120 -6.42 17.26 -10.35
CA GLY A 120 -6.86 15.88 -10.56
C GLY A 120 -8.04 15.46 -9.67
N PHE A 121 -8.07 15.90 -8.41
CA PHE A 121 -9.18 15.59 -7.50
C PHE A 121 -10.50 16.25 -7.93
N GLU A 122 -10.46 17.45 -8.52
CA GLU A 122 -11.65 18.05 -9.14
C GLU A 122 -12.21 17.17 -10.26
N LEU A 123 -11.34 16.57 -11.08
CA LEU A 123 -11.75 15.63 -12.14
C LEU A 123 -12.36 14.35 -11.56
N ILE A 124 -11.85 13.84 -10.43
CA ILE A 124 -12.48 12.73 -9.70
C ILE A 124 -13.88 13.12 -9.22
N LYS A 125 -14.08 14.32 -8.68
CA LYS A 125 -15.41 14.81 -8.28
C LYS A 125 -16.35 14.92 -9.46
N GLU A 126 -15.88 15.37 -10.61
CA GLU A 126 -16.66 15.40 -11.85
C GLU A 126 -17.02 13.99 -12.33
N LEU A 127 -16.08 13.05 -12.26
CA LEU A 127 -16.30 11.65 -12.61
C LEU A 127 -17.35 11.01 -11.70
N VAL A 128 -17.27 11.21 -10.38
CA VAL A 128 -18.30 10.74 -9.44
C VAL A 128 -19.68 11.29 -9.81
N LYS A 129 -19.80 12.60 -10.06
CA LYS A 129 -21.07 13.22 -10.46
C LYS A 129 -21.61 12.66 -11.78
N LYS A 130 -20.73 12.34 -12.72
CA LYS A 130 -21.11 11.80 -14.03
C LYS A 130 -21.61 10.37 -13.91
N GLU A 131 -20.88 9.52 -13.20
CA GLU A 131 -21.19 8.09 -13.09
C GLU A 131 -22.30 7.82 -12.05
N PHE A 132 -22.46 8.71 -11.06
CA PHE A 132 -23.42 8.60 -9.96
C PHE A 132 -24.20 9.93 -9.75
N PRO A 133 -25.03 10.37 -10.72
CA PRO A 133 -25.64 11.70 -10.70
C PRO A 133 -26.69 11.94 -9.61
N ASN A 134 -27.23 10.88 -9.00
CA ASN A 134 -28.36 10.96 -8.05
C ASN A 134 -28.09 10.25 -6.72
N GLU A 135 -26.85 9.84 -6.45
CA GLU A 135 -26.49 9.15 -5.21
C GLU A 135 -25.05 9.45 -4.81
N VAL A 136 -24.76 9.33 -3.52
CA VAL A 136 -23.39 9.27 -3.00
C VAL A 136 -22.96 7.79 -3.09
N PRO A 137 -22.02 7.43 -3.98
CA PRO A 137 -21.65 6.03 -4.17
C PRO A 137 -20.82 5.51 -2.99
N GLU A 138 -20.84 4.19 -2.79
CA GLU A 138 -19.82 3.54 -1.99
C GLU A 138 -18.48 3.63 -2.74
N PHE A 139 -17.40 3.95 -2.01
CA PHE A 139 -16.09 4.25 -2.58
C PHE A 139 -15.63 3.22 -3.63
N SER A 140 -15.73 1.93 -3.33
CA SER A 140 -15.27 0.84 -4.22
C SER A 140 -15.97 0.83 -5.58
N LYS A 141 -17.20 1.34 -5.66
CA LYS A 141 -17.94 1.41 -6.93
C LYS A 141 -17.26 2.32 -7.95
N LEU A 142 -16.57 3.36 -7.50
CA LEU A 142 -15.85 4.25 -8.42
C LEU A 142 -14.63 3.55 -9.01
N ASP A 143 -13.85 2.86 -8.18
CA ASP A 143 -12.72 2.05 -8.65
C ASP A 143 -13.21 0.96 -9.62
N GLU A 144 -14.26 0.23 -9.31
CA GLU A 144 -14.86 -0.75 -10.23
C GLU A 144 -15.30 -0.12 -11.57
N LYS A 145 -15.90 1.07 -11.53
CA LYS A 145 -16.34 1.80 -12.73
C LYS A 145 -15.19 2.24 -13.62
N THR A 146 -14.05 2.51 -13.02
CA THR A 146 -12.83 2.89 -13.74
C THR A 146 -11.95 1.69 -14.06
N GLU A 147 -12.44 0.47 -13.81
CA GLU A 147 -11.67 -0.78 -13.93
C GLU A 147 -10.34 -0.68 -13.17
N PHE A 148 -10.35 -0.01 -12.01
CA PHE A 148 -9.21 0.24 -11.12
C PHE A 148 -8.07 1.05 -11.75
N LYS A 149 -8.29 1.65 -12.93
CA LYS A 149 -7.27 2.36 -13.71
C LYS A 149 -6.43 3.34 -12.88
N TYR A 150 -7.08 4.10 -12.02
CA TYR A 150 -6.43 5.22 -11.33
C TYR A 150 -5.81 4.84 -9.98
N GLY A 151 -6.20 3.71 -9.38
CA GLY A 151 -5.84 3.37 -8.00
C GLY A 151 -6.28 4.46 -7.02
N ILE A 152 -7.56 4.83 -7.04
CA ILE A 152 -8.05 6.08 -6.45
C ILE A 152 -7.77 6.14 -4.95
N MET A 153 -7.95 5.03 -4.22
CA MET A 153 -7.75 5.01 -2.76
C MET A 153 -6.33 5.42 -2.40
N ASN A 154 -5.34 4.70 -2.95
CA ASN A 154 -3.93 4.91 -2.68
C ASN A 154 -3.53 6.36 -3.00
N TRP A 155 -4.03 6.88 -4.12
CA TRP A 155 -3.73 8.24 -4.52
C TRP A 155 -4.37 9.29 -3.59
N LEU A 156 -5.62 9.09 -3.14
CA LEU A 156 -6.24 10.00 -2.18
C LEU A 156 -5.51 9.98 -0.82
N GLU A 157 -5.04 8.80 -0.37
CA GLU A 157 -4.22 8.67 0.84
C GLU A 157 -2.84 9.33 0.68
N ASP A 158 -2.24 9.28 -0.51
CA ASP A 158 -1.02 10.01 -0.80
C ASP A 158 -1.23 11.54 -0.74
N ILE A 159 -2.33 12.05 -1.30
CA ILE A 159 -2.67 13.47 -1.22
C ILE A 159 -2.82 13.88 0.25
N GLU A 160 -3.59 13.12 1.01
CA GLU A 160 -3.83 13.35 2.44
C GLU A 160 -2.51 13.46 3.22
N ARG A 161 -1.63 12.48 3.05
CA ARG A 161 -0.35 12.37 3.75
C ARG A 161 0.60 13.49 3.38
N GLU A 162 0.77 13.77 2.09
CA GLU A 162 1.74 14.77 1.65
C GLU A 162 1.29 16.21 1.90
N LEU A 163 -0.02 16.49 1.97
CA LEU A 163 -0.50 17.78 2.50
C LEU A 163 -0.06 17.98 3.96
N GLY A 164 -0.10 16.90 4.75
CA GLY A 164 0.46 16.88 6.11
C GLY A 164 1.97 17.14 6.13
N ASN A 165 2.74 16.42 5.33
CA ASN A 165 4.19 16.60 5.20
C ASN A 165 4.60 17.98 4.66
N ALA A 166 3.73 18.63 3.90
CA ALA A 166 3.92 19.98 3.40
C ALA A 166 3.52 21.08 4.40
N GLY A 167 2.91 20.72 5.54
CA GLY A 167 2.38 21.68 6.50
C GLY A 167 1.15 22.44 6.00
N LYS A 168 0.50 21.95 4.93
CA LYS A 168 -0.73 22.52 4.34
C LYS A 168 -1.96 22.01 5.09
N TYR A 169 -1.99 22.25 6.40
CA TYR A 169 -2.97 21.61 7.30
C TYR A 169 -4.40 22.06 7.06
N GLN A 170 -4.61 23.33 6.69
CA GLN A 170 -5.96 23.82 6.39
C GLN A 170 -6.50 23.16 5.12
N GLU A 171 -5.66 23.01 4.09
CA GLU A 171 -5.99 22.30 2.86
C GLU A 171 -6.18 20.80 3.10
N ARG A 172 -5.39 20.16 3.97
CA ARG A 172 -5.57 18.76 4.41
C ARG A 172 -6.96 18.55 5.02
N VAL A 173 -7.38 19.42 5.95
CA VAL A 173 -8.73 19.35 6.56
C VAL A 173 -9.82 19.45 5.50
N GLN A 174 -9.71 20.42 4.60
CA GLN A 174 -10.72 20.63 3.55
C GLN A 174 -10.79 19.42 2.62
N PHE A 175 -9.65 18.95 2.15
CA PHE A 175 -9.54 17.77 1.29
C PHE A 175 -10.15 16.53 1.93
N CYS A 176 -9.74 16.15 3.15
CA CYS A 176 -10.25 14.97 3.82
C CYS A 176 -11.76 15.04 4.04
N LYS A 177 -12.30 16.20 4.43
CA LYS A 177 -13.75 16.38 4.59
C LYS A 177 -14.51 16.26 3.27
N GLU A 178 -13.94 16.78 2.18
CA GLU A 178 -14.52 16.60 0.85
C GLU A 178 -14.55 15.12 0.44
N VAL A 179 -13.43 14.40 0.60
CA VAL A 179 -13.34 12.94 0.33
C VAL A 179 -14.38 12.18 1.14
N LEU A 180 -14.45 12.43 2.46
CA LEU A 180 -15.42 11.79 3.36
C LEU A 180 -16.88 12.04 2.94
N SER A 181 -17.17 13.22 2.39
CA SER A 181 -18.52 13.58 1.92
C SER A 181 -18.85 13.06 0.51
N LEU A 182 -17.83 12.75 -0.29
CA LEU A 182 -17.97 12.34 -1.68
C LEU A 182 -18.42 10.88 -1.81
N PHE A 183 -18.17 10.07 -0.78
CA PHE A 183 -18.44 8.64 -0.77
C PHE A 183 -19.17 8.19 0.49
N THR A 184 -19.90 7.07 0.39
CA THR A 184 -20.16 6.21 1.54
C THR A 184 -19.01 5.20 1.68
N TRP A 185 -18.79 4.70 2.89
CA TRP A 185 -17.59 3.91 3.20
C TRP A 185 -17.96 2.61 3.88
N ALA A 186 -17.29 1.52 3.49
CA ALA A 186 -17.25 0.30 4.29
C ALA A 186 -16.47 0.54 5.60
N ASP A 187 -16.73 -0.29 6.61
CA ASP A 187 -16.11 -0.17 7.93
C ASP A 187 -14.58 -0.11 7.85
N GLY A 188 -13.99 0.85 8.57
CA GLY A 188 -12.54 1.07 8.65
C GLY A 188 -11.88 1.75 7.43
N THR A 189 -12.51 1.74 6.25
CA THR A 189 -11.87 2.24 5.01
C THR A 189 -11.67 3.76 4.95
N LYS A 190 -12.40 4.52 5.79
CA LYS A 190 -12.30 5.99 5.87
C LYS A 190 -11.32 6.50 6.92
N ASN A 191 -10.71 5.60 7.70
CA ASN A 191 -10.00 5.95 8.93
C ASN A 191 -8.82 6.90 8.66
N SER A 192 -8.08 6.71 7.57
CA SER A 192 -6.96 7.58 7.17
C SER A 192 -7.40 9.04 7.03
N PHE A 193 -8.49 9.31 6.32
CA PHE A 193 -9.03 10.67 6.16
C PHE A 193 -9.57 11.26 7.47
N MET A 194 -10.22 10.43 8.30
CA MET A 194 -10.72 10.86 9.61
C MET A 194 -9.57 11.25 10.56
N ILE A 195 -8.49 10.46 10.60
CA ILE A 195 -7.25 10.77 11.32
C ILE A 195 -6.65 12.06 10.79
N GLY A 196 -6.55 12.20 9.46
CA GLY A 196 -5.97 13.35 8.80
C GLY A 196 -6.59 14.69 9.21
N VAL A 197 -7.91 14.74 9.37
CA VAL A 197 -8.62 15.93 9.87
C VAL A 197 -8.21 16.26 11.31
N GLY A 198 -8.26 15.28 12.21
CA GLY A 198 -7.96 15.48 13.63
C GLY A 198 -6.51 15.90 13.86
N GLU A 199 -5.56 15.21 13.23
CA GLU A 199 -4.14 15.56 13.30
C GLU A 199 -3.87 16.96 12.74
N ALA A 200 -4.50 17.33 11.62
CA ALA A 200 -4.33 18.65 11.05
C ALA A 200 -4.83 19.76 12.00
N TYR A 201 -5.97 19.56 12.68
CA TYR A 201 -6.42 20.49 13.73
C TYR A 201 -5.41 20.61 14.86
N ALA A 202 -4.87 19.48 15.33
CA ALA A 202 -3.84 19.48 16.37
C ALA A 202 -2.57 20.24 15.93
N LYS A 203 -2.08 20.03 14.70
CA LYS A 203 -0.91 20.73 14.15
C LYS A 203 -1.15 22.24 13.99
N MET A 204 -2.38 22.65 13.71
CA MET A 204 -2.79 24.07 13.69
C MET A 204 -3.01 24.67 15.09
N LYS A 205 -2.90 23.86 16.16
CA LYS A 205 -3.21 24.23 17.56
C LYS A 205 -4.68 24.59 17.79
N GLU A 206 -5.57 24.10 16.93
CA GLU A 206 -7.02 24.22 17.08
C GLU A 206 -7.53 23.09 17.99
N THR A 207 -7.08 23.09 19.25
CA THR A 207 -7.32 21.98 20.20
C THR A 207 -8.79 21.66 20.37
N ALA A 208 -9.65 22.67 20.48
CA ALA A 208 -11.09 22.47 20.62
C ALA A 208 -11.71 21.73 19.43
N LEU A 209 -11.28 22.04 18.20
CA LEU A 209 -11.77 21.38 16.98
C LEU A 209 -11.24 19.94 16.86
N CYS A 210 -9.98 19.72 17.25
CA CYS A 210 -9.41 18.38 17.32
C CYS A 210 -10.20 17.48 18.29
N GLU A 211 -10.46 17.98 19.49
CA GLU A 211 -11.22 17.26 20.51
C GLU A 211 -12.66 16.98 20.06
N GLU A 212 -13.39 18.00 19.59
CA GLU A 212 -14.75 17.83 19.08
C GLU A 212 -14.81 16.78 17.94
N TRP A 213 -13.81 16.78 17.06
CA TRP A 213 -13.74 15.84 15.94
C TRP A 213 -13.60 14.39 16.38
N PHE A 214 -12.65 14.10 17.27
CA PHE A 214 -12.43 12.74 17.76
C PHE A 214 -13.51 12.28 18.74
N GLU A 215 -14.03 13.16 19.60
CA GLU A 215 -15.13 12.83 20.50
C GLU A 215 -16.37 12.44 19.70
N LYS A 216 -16.72 13.20 18.65
CA LYS A 216 -17.83 12.86 17.76
C LYS A 216 -17.59 11.53 17.03
N TRP A 217 -16.38 11.28 16.53
CA TRP A 217 -16.09 9.99 15.89
C TRP A 217 -16.29 8.82 16.87
N LEU A 218 -15.88 8.98 18.13
CA LEU A 218 -16.08 7.96 19.16
C LEU A 218 -17.54 7.86 19.67
N GLU A 219 -18.37 8.89 19.48
CA GLU A 219 -19.83 8.79 19.70
C GLU A 219 -20.49 7.91 18.63
N ASP A 220 -20.08 8.03 17.38
CA ASP A 220 -20.63 7.27 16.25
C ASP A 220 -20.06 5.83 16.20
N GLU A 221 -18.77 5.65 16.50
CA GLU A 221 -18.04 4.39 16.45
C GLU A 221 -17.31 4.15 17.79
N SER A 222 -18.12 3.84 18.81
CA SER A 222 -17.63 3.69 20.19
C SER A 222 -16.75 2.45 20.32
N ASP A 223 -15.43 2.63 20.44
CA ASP A 223 -14.37 1.61 20.51
C ASP A 223 -13.43 1.52 19.29
N ASN A 224 -13.60 2.37 18.27
CA ASN A 224 -12.70 2.40 17.11
C ASN A 224 -11.24 2.62 17.55
N PRO A 225 -10.32 1.63 17.38
CA PRO A 225 -8.97 1.71 17.91
C PRO A 225 -8.12 2.80 17.22
N TYR A 226 -8.41 3.10 15.95
CA TYR A 226 -7.73 4.15 15.19
C TYR A 226 -8.11 5.54 15.68
N ALA A 227 -9.40 5.76 15.97
CA ALA A 227 -9.87 7.02 16.54
C ALA A 227 -9.26 7.27 17.92
N ILE A 228 -9.21 6.24 18.78
CA ILE A 228 -8.60 6.34 20.11
C ILE A 228 -7.08 6.60 19.97
N ASP A 229 -6.38 5.85 19.12
CA ASP A 229 -4.93 6.00 18.93
C ASP A 229 -4.56 7.40 18.46
N ALA A 230 -5.20 7.88 17.39
CA ALA A 230 -4.95 9.19 16.83
C ALA A 230 -5.31 10.31 17.81
N TYR A 231 -6.40 10.15 18.57
CA TYR A 231 -6.78 11.14 19.57
C TYR A 231 -5.75 11.22 20.71
N LEU A 232 -5.31 10.07 21.24
CA LEU A 232 -4.24 10.02 22.24
C LEU A 232 -2.94 10.61 21.70
N CYS A 233 -2.61 10.36 20.42
CA CYS A 233 -1.45 10.94 19.75
C CYS A 233 -1.50 12.47 19.80
N CYS A 234 -2.62 13.05 19.36
CA CYS A 234 -2.82 14.50 19.34
C CYS A 234 -2.72 15.13 20.73
N LEU A 235 -3.35 14.50 21.73
CA LEU A 235 -3.30 14.99 23.12
C LEU A 235 -1.88 14.92 23.70
N LEU A 236 -1.14 13.85 23.43
CA LEU A 236 0.25 13.70 23.89
C LEU A 236 1.18 14.75 23.26
N GLU A 237 1.05 15.00 21.95
CA GLU A 237 1.80 16.07 21.28
C GLU A 237 1.44 17.45 21.84
N GLY A 238 0.16 17.67 22.17
CA GLY A 238 -0.34 18.86 22.84
C GLY A 238 0.05 18.98 24.32
N LYS A 239 0.66 17.93 24.90
CA LYS A 239 0.98 17.81 26.35
C LYS A 239 -0.24 17.79 27.27
N GLU A 240 -1.38 17.38 26.75
CA GLU A 240 -2.66 17.23 27.47
C GLU A 240 -2.73 15.84 28.16
N TYR A 241 -1.77 15.55 29.04
CA TYR A 241 -1.58 14.22 29.64
C TYR A 241 -2.76 13.75 30.50
N GLU A 242 -3.41 14.67 31.23
CA GLU A 242 -4.54 14.35 32.09
C GLU A 242 -5.73 13.87 31.26
N LYS A 243 -6.07 14.61 30.19
CA LYS A 243 -7.14 14.25 29.26
C LYS A 243 -6.79 12.96 28.51
N ALA A 244 -5.57 12.81 28.02
CA ALA A 244 -5.11 11.57 27.40
C ALA A 244 -5.28 10.36 28.33
N THR A 245 -4.92 10.50 29.60
CA THR A 245 -5.09 9.45 30.62
C THR A 245 -6.56 9.14 30.87
N GLN A 246 -7.44 10.15 30.89
CA GLN A 246 -8.89 9.95 31.02
C GLN A 246 -9.46 9.16 29.84
N ILE A 247 -9.11 9.54 28.60
CA ILE A 247 -9.55 8.84 27.38
C ILE A 247 -9.03 7.40 27.39
N ALA A 248 -7.74 7.19 27.66
CA ALA A 248 -7.16 5.85 27.74
C ALA A 248 -7.87 4.97 28.78
N ASN A 249 -8.15 5.47 29.98
CA ASN A 249 -8.91 4.69 30.98
C ASN A 249 -10.37 4.42 30.59
N THR A 250 -10.95 5.31 29.78
CA THR A 250 -12.33 5.17 29.30
C THR A 250 -12.45 4.04 28.31
N TYR A 251 -11.55 3.96 27.34
CA TYR A 251 -11.65 2.99 26.24
C TYR A 251 -10.76 1.76 26.38
N LEU A 252 -9.61 1.86 27.07
CA LEU A 252 -8.69 0.74 27.24
C LEU A 252 -8.96 -0.05 28.52
N LYS A 253 -9.68 -1.17 28.39
CA LYS A 253 -9.92 -2.08 29.52
C LYS A 253 -8.80 -3.10 29.67
N GLU A 254 -8.51 -3.47 30.93
CA GLU A 254 -7.42 -4.39 31.27
C GLU A 254 -7.62 -5.80 30.70
N ASP A 255 -8.84 -6.18 30.34
CA ASP A 255 -9.22 -7.46 29.75
C ASP A 255 -9.23 -7.47 28.21
N MET A 256 -9.08 -6.32 27.55
CA MET A 256 -9.01 -6.27 26.08
C MET A 256 -7.76 -6.97 25.56
N GLU A 257 -7.93 -7.80 24.55
CA GLU A 257 -6.83 -8.44 23.84
C GLU A 257 -6.27 -7.49 22.78
N CYS A 258 -4.99 -7.64 22.45
CA CYS A 258 -4.36 -6.89 21.38
C CYS A 258 -4.53 -7.65 20.05
N ASP A 259 -4.87 -6.92 19.00
CA ASP A 259 -4.97 -7.41 17.62
C ASP A 259 -4.21 -6.50 16.63
N LEU A 260 -4.44 -6.71 15.32
CA LEU A 260 -3.77 -5.97 14.25
C LEU A 260 -4.10 -4.47 14.29
N ASP A 261 -5.33 -4.13 14.64
CA ASP A 261 -5.84 -2.77 14.57
C ASP A 261 -5.51 -2.00 15.87
N SER A 262 -5.33 -2.72 16.98
CA SER A 262 -5.06 -2.15 18.30
C SER A 262 -3.58 -2.15 18.71
N GLU A 263 -2.65 -2.75 17.95
CA GLU A 263 -1.24 -2.87 18.36
C GLU A 263 -0.60 -1.49 18.59
N ALA A 264 -0.78 -0.56 17.66
CA ALA A 264 -0.28 0.81 17.78
C ALA A 264 -0.87 1.53 19.01
N LEU A 265 -2.18 1.37 19.21
CA LEU A 265 -2.90 1.92 20.37
C LEU A 265 -2.33 1.41 21.69
N PHE A 266 -2.03 0.11 21.79
CA PHE A 266 -1.49 -0.48 23.02
C PHE A 266 -0.07 0.02 23.32
N LEU A 267 0.77 0.17 22.30
CA LEU A 267 2.09 0.77 22.45
C LEU A 267 1.99 2.24 22.92
N ARG A 268 1.07 3.01 22.33
CA ARG A 268 0.84 4.40 22.72
C ARG A 268 0.32 4.51 24.15
N ALA A 269 -0.61 3.65 24.53
CA ALA A 269 -1.12 3.55 25.89
C ALA A 269 0.00 3.24 26.89
N ALA A 270 0.91 2.32 26.54
CA ALA A 270 2.05 2.00 27.38
C ALA A 270 2.93 3.22 27.63
N SER A 271 3.27 3.99 26.59
CA SER A 271 4.02 5.24 26.72
C SER A 271 3.29 6.28 27.57
N LEU A 272 1.98 6.46 27.36
CA LEU A 272 1.17 7.38 28.15
C LEU A 272 1.15 7.01 29.64
N PHE A 273 0.93 5.73 29.98
CA PHE A 273 0.88 5.29 31.37
C PHE A 273 2.24 5.35 32.06
N GLU A 274 3.33 5.17 31.31
CA GLU A 274 4.68 5.36 31.84
C GLU A 274 4.93 6.83 32.23
N GLU A 275 4.56 7.78 31.37
CA GLU A 275 4.60 9.22 31.67
C GLU A 275 3.68 9.60 32.86
N ALA A 276 2.52 8.95 32.95
CA ALA A 276 1.59 9.10 34.08
C ALA A 276 2.06 8.39 35.37
N LYS A 277 3.21 7.70 35.35
CA LYS A 277 3.77 6.91 36.46
C LYS A 277 2.88 5.75 36.92
N ASP A 278 1.96 5.29 36.07
CA ASP A 278 1.22 4.04 36.25
C ASP A 278 2.00 2.90 35.58
N HIS A 279 3.14 2.55 36.16
CA HIS A 279 4.04 1.51 35.64
C HIS A 279 3.35 0.14 35.50
N LYS A 280 2.30 -0.11 36.30
CA LYS A 280 1.54 -1.36 36.22
C LYS A 280 0.76 -1.43 34.91
N LYS A 281 0.04 -0.38 34.54
CA LYS A 281 -0.68 -0.32 33.26
C LYS A 281 0.27 -0.21 32.08
N ALA A 282 1.35 0.56 32.21
CA ALA A 282 2.36 0.67 31.18
C ALA A 282 2.91 -0.70 30.78
N GLU A 283 3.35 -1.48 31.76
CA GLU A 283 3.86 -2.84 31.55
C GLU A 283 2.78 -3.80 31.02
N LEU A 284 1.53 -3.67 31.47
CA LEU A 284 0.41 -4.49 30.99
C LEU A 284 0.19 -4.31 29.48
N PHE A 285 -0.01 -3.08 29.02
CA PHE A 285 -0.29 -2.80 27.60
C PHE A 285 0.92 -3.10 26.71
N LYS A 286 2.12 -2.76 27.18
CA LYS A 286 3.37 -3.10 26.49
C LYS A 286 3.50 -4.61 26.26
N LYS A 287 3.32 -5.41 27.32
CA LYS A 287 3.41 -6.87 27.23
C LYS A 287 2.37 -7.46 26.29
N LYS A 288 1.15 -6.92 26.27
CA LYS A 288 0.09 -7.37 25.35
C LYS A 288 0.46 -7.09 23.90
N ALA A 289 0.97 -5.90 23.58
CA ALA A 289 1.48 -5.56 22.25
C ALA A 289 2.64 -6.48 21.84
N GLU A 290 3.65 -6.66 22.70
CA GLU A 290 4.80 -7.54 22.42
C GLU A 290 4.38 -9.01 22.21
N GLN A 291 3.40 -9.50 22.98
CA GLN A 291 2.85 -10.84 22.81
C GLN A 291 2.12 -11.00 21.49
N PHE A 292 1.32 -10.01 21.08
CA PHE A 292 0.65 -10.01 19.79
C PHE A 292 1.68 -9.97 18.64
N HIS A 293 2.64 -9.06 18.72
CA HIS A 293 3.73 -8.94 17.75
C HIS A 293 4.49 -10.25 17.57
N ALA A 294 4.85 -10.92 18.68
CA ALA A 294 5.52 -12.21 18.65
C ALA A 294 4.68 -13.29 17.95
N LYS A 295 3.35 -13.32 18.17
CA LYS A 295 2.43 -14.22 17.45
C LYS A 295 2.42 -13.93 15.95
N CYS A 296 2.41 -12.65 15.55
CA CYS A 296 2.49 -12.26 14.14
C CYS A 296 3.81 -12.74 13.49
N LEU A 297 4.94 -12.60 14.18
CA LEU A 297 6.23 -13.09 13.70
C LEU A 297 6.26 -14.63 13.59
N ASP A 298 5.70 -15.34 14.54
CA ASP A 298 5.64 -16.81 14.50
C ASP A 298 4.71 -17.30 13.38
N TYR A 299 3.60 -16.59 13.15
CA TYR A 299 2.72 -16.81 12.02
C TYR A 299 3.45 -16.55 10.69
N ALA A 300 4.11 -15.41 10.53
CA ALA A 300 4.90 -15.09 9.34
C ALA A 300 5.96 -16.16 9.05
N LYS A 301 6.73 -16.60 10.06
CA LYS A 301 7.70 -17.71 9.92
C LYS A 301 7.05 -19.04 9.56
N LYS A 302 5.83 -19.30 10.05
CA LYS A 302 5.07 -20.49 9.66
C LYS A 302 4.64 -20.39 8.19
N TYR A 303 4.13 -19.24 7.77
CA TYR A 303 3.75 -19.00 6.37
C TYR A 303 4.95 -19.06 5.43
N GLU A 304 6.09 -18.47 5.78
CA GLU A 304 7.34 -18.63 5.02
C GLU A 304 7.73 -20.11 4.90
N ARG A 305 7.63 -20.88 5.99
CA ARG A 305 7.85 -22.34 5.94
C ARG A 305 6.81 -23.08 5.10
N ASP A 306 5.54 -22.69 5.16
CA ASP A 306 4.43 -23.33 4.44
C ASP A 306 4.41 -22.94 2.96
N VAL A 307 4.95 -21.78 2.56
CA VAL A 307 5.21 -21.38 1.17
C VAL A 307 6.46 -22.09 0.64
N LEU A 308 7.49 -22.27 1.47
CA LEU A 308 8.64 -23.16 1.20
C LEU A 308 8.28 -24.66 1.26
N HIS A 309 7.10 -24.99 1.78
CA HIS A 309 6.49 -26.32 1.85
C HIS A 309 5.15 -26.35 1.14
N PHE A 310 4.94 -25.50 0.13
CA PHE A 310 4.01 -25.87 -0.93
C PHE A 310 4.66 -27.10 -1.56
N ASP A 311 4.20 -28.25 -1.09
CA ASP A 311 4.68 -29.56 -1.45
C ASP A 311 4.78 -29.54 -2.97
N SER A 312 6.02 -29.39 -3.46
CA SER A 312 6.42 -29.73 -4.79
C SER A 312 6.10 -31.21 -4.86
N GLY A 313 4.83 -31.50 -5.13
CA GLY A 313 4.30 -32.82 -5.21
C GLY A 313 5.29 -33.51 -6.11
N LYS A 314 6.02 -34.45 -5.53
CA LYS A 314 6.85 -35.38 -6.28
C LYS A 314 5.88 -36.23 -7.09
N GLY A 315 5.20 -35.62 -8.06
CA GLY A 315 4.79 -36.26 -9.28
C GLY A 315 6.09 -36.77 -9.83
N LYS A 316 6.38 -38.04 -9.54
CA LYS A 316 7.46 -38.78 -10.18
C LYS A 316 7.37 -38.40 -11.65
N ALA A 317 8.38 -37.67 -12.16
CA ALA A 317 8.45 -37.34 -13.57
C ALA A 317 8.13 -38.64 -14.31
N LYS A 318 7.03 -38.64 -15.09
CA LYS A 318 6.52 -39.85 -15.73
C LYS A 318 7.68 -40.42 -16.53
N LYS A 319 8.21 -41.57 -16.12
CA LYS A 319 9.39 -42.16 -16.79
C LYS A 319 9.00 -42.36 -18.25
N VAL A 320 9.60 -41.58 -19.15
CA VAL A 320 9.35 -41.69 -20.59
C VAL A 320 10.07 -42.95 -21.07
N TYR A 321 9.31 -43.93 -21.51
CA TYR A 321 9.87 -45.21 -21.94
C TYR A 321 10.41 -45.11 -23.38
N PRO A 322 11.46 -45.87 -23.75
CA PRO A 322 12.13 -45.79 -25.06
C PRO A 322 11.20 -45.80 -26.30
N ASN A 323 10.04 -46.44 -26.22
CA ASN A 323 9.10 -46.57 -27.34
C ASN A 323 7.92 -45.57 -27.29
N GLU A 324 7.80 -44.74 -26.26
CA GLU A 324 6.75 -43.71 -26.16
C GLU A 324 7.03 -42.51 -27.07
N PRO A 325 6.02 -41.73 -27.46
CA PRO A 325 6.21 -40.48 -28.20
C PRO A 325 7.14 -39.53 -27.43
N CYS A 326 8.08 -38.92 -28.15
CA CYS A 326 9.09 -38.06 -27.54
C CYS A 326 8.46 -36.74 -27.04
N PRO A 327 8.71 -36.32 -25.79
CA PRO A 327 8.08 -35.15 -25.19
C PRO A 327 8.48 -33.82 -25.82
N CYS A 328 9.51 -33.79 -26.68
CA CYS A 328 9.87 -32.59 -27.46
C CYS A 328 8.93 -32.31 -28.65
N GLY A 329 7.88 -33.11 -28.85
CA GLY A 329 6.89 -32.89 -29.91
C GLY A 329 7.33 -33.32 -31.31
N SER A 330 8.47 -34.00 -31.46
CA SER A 330 9.03 -34.38 -32.77
C SER A 330 8.25 -35.46 -33.54
N GLY A 331 7.19 -36.03 -32.95
CA GLY A 331 6.41 -37.14 -33.52
C GLY A 331 7.14 -38.49 -33.56
N LYS A 332 8.38 -38.57 -33.08
CA LYS A 332 9.21 -39.80 -33.06
C LYS A 332 9.15 -40.50 -31.70
N LYS A 333 9.46 -41.80 -31.66
CA LYS A 333 9.66 -42.54 -30.38
C LYS A 333 10.88 -41.99 -29.63
N TYR A 334 10.81 -41.94 -28.29
CA TYR A 334 11.82 -41.33 -27.41
C TYR A 334 13.26 -41.81 -27.72
N LYS A 335 13.47 -43.14 -27.86
CA LYS A 335 14.79 -43.73 -28.19
C LYS A 335 15.38 -43.31 -29.54
N ASN A 336 14.55 -42.77 -30.43
CA ASN A 336 14.96 -42.32 -31.76
C ASN A 336 15.06 -40.78 -31.84
N CYS A 337 14.88 -40.07 -30.73
CA CYS A 337 14.95 -38.62 -30.63
C CYS A 337 15.76 -38.22 -29.37
N CYS A 338 15.14 -37.65 -28.33
CA CYS A 338 15.88 -37.17 -27.13
C CYS A 338 16.50 -38.29 -26.28
N GLY A 339 16.06 -39.55 -26.44
CA GLY A 339 16.66 -40.73 -25.80
C GLY A 339 17.68 -41.46 -26.70
N LYS A 340 18.04 -40.87 -27.83
CA LYS A 340 19.12 -41.32 -28.70
C LYS A 340 20.35 -40.54 -28.23
N ASN A 341 21.27 -41.19 -27.51
CA ASN A 341 22.47 -40.54 -26.97
C ASN A 341 23.10 -39.55 -27.95
#